data_AF-A0A1R1QX07-F1
#
_entry.id   AF-A0A1R1QX07-F1
#
_cell.length_a   1.000
_cell.length_b   1.000
_cell.length_c   1.000
_cell.angle_alpha   90.00
_cell.angle_beta   90.00
_cell.angle_gamma   90.00
#
_symmetry.space_group_name_H-M   'P 1'
#
loop_
_entity.id
_entity.type
_entity.pdbx_description
1 polymer ?
#
loop_
_entity_poly.entity_id
_entity_poly.type
_entity_poly.pdbx_seq_one_letter_code
_entity_poly.pdbx_strand_id
1 'polypeptide(L)' 'MAVSEIPWSLIAPLIVLYLILVVSALVNCLRQEETNGPKWLWVLIIAGISFIGPISYFVIGKKTYGREHM' A
#
# COMPACT_ATOMS: atom_id res chain seq x y z
N MET A 1 -1.31 -25.83 -24.05
CA MET A 1 -1.06 -24.50 -23.46
C MET A 1 -2.15 -24.26 -22.43
N ALA A 2 -1.84 -24.26 -21.13
CA ALA A 2 -2.82 -24.30 -20.04
C ALA A 2 -3.39 -22.92 -19.61
N VAL A 3 -3.10 -21.86 -20.39
CA VAL A 3 -3.44 -20.47 -20.04
C VAL A 3 -4.96 -20.19 -20.16
N SER A 4 -5.69 -20.99 -20.94
CA SER A 4 -7.14 -20.86 -21.16
C SER A 4 -8.01 -21.31 -19.97
N GLU A 5 -7.44 -22.07 -19.03
CA GLU A 5 -8.15 -22.60 -17.85
C GLU A 5 -8.11 -21.64 -16.65
N ILE A 6 -7.39 -20.51 -16.77
CA ILE A 6 -7.25 -19.55 -15.68
C ILE A 6 -8.57 -18.77 -15.54
N PRO A 7 -9.22 -18.77 -14.36
CA PRO A 7 -10.47 -18.04 -14.13
C PRO A 7 -10.20 -16.53 -14.00
N TRP A 8 -9.92 -15.88 -15.13
CA TRP A 8 -9.60 -14.46 -15.19
C TRP A 8 -10.69 -13.55 -14.60
N SER A 9 -11.96 -13.99 -14.66
CA SER A 9 -13.09 -13.30 -14.04
C SER A 9 -12.95 -13.15 -12.51
N LEU A 10 -12.23 -14.05 -11.84
CA LEU A 10 -11.96 -13.98 -10.40
C LEU A 10 -10.63 -13.30 -10.08
N ILE A 11 -9.60 -13.52 -10.91
CA ILE A 11 -8.24 -13.03 -10.65
C ILE A 11 -8.08 -11.57 -11.04
N ALA A 12 -8.64 -11.14 -12.17
CA ALA A 12 -8.55 -9.76 -12.63
C ALA A 12 -9.02 -8.73 -11.58
N PRO A 13 -10.19 -8.88 -10.92
CA PRO A 13 -10.60 -7.92 -9.89
C PRO A 13 -9.66 -7.91 -8.67
N LEU A 14 -9.08 -9.06 -8.29
CA LEU A 14 -8.09 -9.11 -7.20
C LEU A 14 -6.81 -8.36 -7.56
N ILE A 15 -6.33 -8.49 -8.80
CA ILE A 15 -5.17 -7.74 -9.29
C ILE A 15 -5.48 -6.24 -9.31
N VAL A 16 -6.66 -5.84 -9.82
CA VAL A 16 -7.07 -4.44 -9.84
C VAL A 16 -7.14 -3.85 -8.44
N LEU A 17 -7.74 -4.58 -7.48
CA LEU A 17 -7.79 -4.16 -6.08
C LEU A 17 -6.38 -4.00 -5.49
N TYR A 18 -5.49 -4.96 -5.75
CA TYR A 18 -4.11 -4.90 -5.30
C TYR A 18 -3.37 -3.68 -5.88
N LEU A 19 -3.51 -3.42 -7.18
CA LEU A 19 -2.91 -2.26 -7.84
C LEU A 19 -3.44 -0.95 -7.27
N ILE A 20 -4.75 -0.84 -7.05
CA ILE A 20 -5.36 0.34 -6.42
C ILE A 20 -4.77 0.55 -5.02
N LEU A 21 -4.62 -0.52 -4.25
CA LEU A 21 -4.04 -0.47 -2.90
C LEU A 21 -2.59 0.01 -2.92
N VAL A 22 -1.75 -0.58 -3.77
CA VAL A 22 -0.34 -0.20 -3.92
C VAL A 22 -0.19 1.25 -4.38
N VAL A 23 -0.91 1.65 -5.44
CA VAL A 23 -0.87 3.01 -5.98
C VAL A 23 -1.34 4.01 -4.93
N SER A 24 -2.46 3.73 -4.25
CA SER A 24 -2.97 4.61 -3.20
C SER A 24 -1.99 4.72 -2.02
N ALA A 25 -1.36 3.62 -1.61
CA ALA A 25 -0.35 3.61 -0.55
C ALA A 25 0.87 4.45 -0.93
N LEU A 26 1.41 4.27 -2.14
CA LEU A 26 2.54 5.04 -2.65
C LEU A 26 2.20 6.53 -2.77
N VAL A 27 1.08 6.87 -3.41
CA VAL A 27 0.64 8.27 -3.57
C VAL A 27 0.46 8.92 -2.20
N ASN A 28 -0.20 8.24 -1.25
CA ASN A 28 -0.38 8.78 0.09
C ASN A 28 0.96 8.92 0.84
N CYS A 29 1.87 7.95 0.70
CA CYS A 29 3.21 7.98 1.29
C CYS A 29 4.07 9.14 0.77
N LEU A 30 4.01 9.41 -0.53
CA LEU A 30 4.73 10.53 -1.14
C LEU A 30 4.12 11.88 -0.75
N ARG A 31 2.79 11.96 -0.67
CA ARG A 31 2.05 13.19 -0.35
C ARG A 31 2.07 13.57 1.13
N GLN A 32 2.10 12.62 2.05
CA GLN A 32 2.22 12.95 3.48
C GLN A 32 3.53 13.68 3.73
N GLU A 33 3.57 14.74 4.54
CA GLU A 33 4.84 15.36 4.91
C GLU A 33 5.61 14.50 5.91
N GLU A 34 4.88 13.93 6.87
CA GLU A 34 5.41 13.16 7.99
C GLU A 34 4.76 11.77 8.04
N THR A 35 5.58 10.72 8.01
CA THR A 35 5.16 9.32 8.21
C THR A 35 5.65 8.81 9.57
N ASN A 36 5.08 7.72 10.08
CA ASN A 36 5.62 7.06 11.28
C ASN A 36 6.96 6.39 10.94
N GLY A 37 8.05 7.13 11.09
CA GLY A 37 9.39 6.75 10.63
C GLY A 37 9.77 7.38 9.27
N PRO A 38 10.97 7.08 8.75
CA PRO A 38 11.47 7.69 7.52
C PRO A 38 10.66 7.27 6.29
N LYS A 39 10.25 8.24 5.45
CA LYS A 39 9.48 8.00 4.22
C LYS A 39 10.05 6.91 3.32
N TRP A 40 11.37 6.92 3.13
CA TRP A 40 12.06 5.96 2.26
C TRP A 40 11.89 4.51 2.72
N LEU A 41 11.78 4.28 4.04
CA LEU A 41 11.52 2.94 4.59
C LEU A 41 10.13 2.45 4.16
N TRP A 42 9.12 3.31 4.23
CA TRP A 42 7.76 2.96 3.82
C TRP A 42 7.66 2.65 2.33
N VAL A 43 8.35 3.42 1.48
CA VAL A 43 8.42 3.13 0.03
C VAL A 43 9.04 1.75 -0.22
N LEU A 44 10.13 1.41 0.49
CA LEU A 44 10.76 0.10 0.39
C LEU A 44 9.83 -1.03 0.85
N ILE A 45 9.10 -0.84 1.96
CA ILE A 45 8.14 -1.82 2.48
C ILE A 45 7.00 -2.04 1.50
N ILE A 46 6.41 -0.98 0.96
CA ILE A 46 5.31 -1.06 -0.01
C ILE A 46 5.77 -1.75 -1.30
N ALA A 47 6.98 -1.49 -1.76
CA ALA A 47 7.53 -2.09 -2.98
C ALA A 47 8.03 -3.54 -2.79
N GLY A 48 8.56 -3.86 -1.60
CA GLY A 48 9.22 -5.14 -1.32
C GLY A 48 8.35 -6.20 -0.67
N ILE A 49 7.22 -5.82 -0.07
CA ILE A 49 6.37 -6.74 0.70
C ILE A 49 4.96 -6.74 0.09
N SER A 50 4.68 -7.66 -0.85
CA SER A 50 3.43 -7.84 -1.62
C SER A 50 2.16 -7.16 -1.06
N PHE A 51 1.18 -7.89 -0.52
CA PHE A 51 -0.04 -7.29 0.05
C PHE A 51 0.21 -6.64 1.42
N ILE A 52 1.13 -7.19 2.20
CA ILE A 52 1.35 -6.75 3.59
C ILE A 52 1.94 -5.33 3.63
N GLY A 53 2.82 -4.97 2.71
CA GLY A 53 3.49 -3.67 2.64
C GLY A 53 2.50 -2.51 2.53
N PRO A 54 1.68 -2.44 1.46
CA PRO A 54 0.63 -1.43 1.30
C PRO A 54 -0.34 -1.37 2.48
N ILE A 55 -0.79 -2.53 2.98
CA ILE A 55 -1.73 -2.59 4.12
C ILE A 55 -1.07 -2.01 5.38
N SER A 56 0.17 -2.40 5.68
CA SER A 56 0.90 -1.93 6.85
C SER A 56 1.13 -0.42 6.83
N TYR A 57 1.34 0.18 5.66
CA TYR A 57 1.44 1.62 5.51
C TYR A 57 0.14 2.34 5.92
N PHE A 58 -1.02 1.81 5.52
CA PHE A 58 -2.30 2.42 5.89
C PHE A 58 -2.61 2.29 7.37
N VAL A 59 -2.22 1.17 8.00
CA VAL A 59 -2.48 0.91 9.42
C VAL A 59 -1.51 1.66 10.33
N ILE A 60 -0.21 1.64 10.01
CA ILE A 60 0.86 2.11 10.89
C ILE A 60 1.58 3.32 10.29
N GLY A 61 1.78 3.38 8.97
CA GLY A 61 2.60 4.41 8.32
C GLY A 61 2.06 5.84 8.42
N LYS A 62 0.74 6.00 8.58
CA LYS A 62 0.10 7.31 8.73
C LYS A 62 0.37 7.90 10.12
N LYS A 63 1.20 8.94 10.19
CA LYS A 63 1.38 9.73 11.42
C LYS A 63 0.12 10.57 11.66
N THR A 64 -0.74 10.12 12.57
CA THR A 64 -1.82 10.95 13.11
C THR A 64 -1.17 11.94 14.07
N TYR A 65 -1.24 13.24 13.77
CA TYR A 65 -0.75 14.28 14.66
C TYR A 65 -1.57 14.18 15.96
N GLY A 66 -1.00 13.56 16.98
CA GLY A 66 -1.54 13.63 18.33
C GLY A 66 -1.67 15.09 18.70
N ARG A 67 -2.87 15.51 19.12
CA ARG A 67 -3.06 16.80 19.77
C ARG A 67 -2.34 16.77 21.11
N GLU A 68 -1.03 16.94 21.11
CA GLU A 68 -0.21 17.04 22.33
C GLU A 68 0.20 18.49 22.62
N HIS A 69 -0.57 19.45 22.12
CA HIS A 69 -0.44 20.87 22.46
C HIS A 69 -1.81 21.55 22.67
N MET A 70 -2.73 20.91 23.41
CA MET A 70 -3.86 21.58 24.05
C MET A 70 -3.91 21.22 25.52
#